data_AF-A0A329VRL4-F1
#
_entry.id   AF-A0A329VRL4-F1
#
_cell.length_a   1.000
_cell.length_b   1.000
_cell.length_c   1.000
_cell.angle_alpha   90.00
_cell.angle_beta   90.00
_cell.angle_gamma   90.00
#
_symmetry.space_group_name_H-M   'P 1'
#
loop_
_entity.id
_entity.type
_entity.pdbx_description
1 polymer ?
#
loop_
_entity_poly.entity_id
_entity_poly.type
_entity_poly.pdbx_seq_one_letter_code
_entity_poly.pdbx_strand_id
1 'polypeptide(L)'
;AVLTAGIDTQDDRFEIEVIGWGRNEESWSIAYDVIEGDLETDEPWKRLDHYLKQIWRRADGRGFTIMAACMDSGGHHTQQVYEFSKARIGRRIWAIKGESARGGKRSPVWPTKKPTSRTKSSFKPIILGVNAAKDTVRGRLHINPPRPGEAAASYMHFPADRDLNYFSQLLAERS
;
A
#
# COMPACT_ATOMS: atom_id res chain seq x y z
N ALA A 1 -8.30 -14.81 4.43
CA ALA A 1 -8.23 -13.57 3.65
C ALA A 1 -7.94 -12.42 4.60
N VAL A 2 -7.17 -11.44 4.16
CA VAL A 2 -6.81 -10.24 4.93
C VAL A 2 -6.93 -9.00 4.03
N LEU A 3 -7.11 -7.83 4.62
CA LEU A 3 -7.09 -6.56 3.89
C LEU A 3 -5.85 -5.75 4.27
N THR A 4 -5.24 -5.08 3.29
CA THR A 4 -4.19 -4.09 3.48
C THR A 4 -4.51 -2.82 2.70
N ALA A 5 -3.87 -1.71 3.04
CA ALA A 5 -3.98 -0.47 2.27
C ALA A 5 -2.62 0.09 1.85
N GLY A 6 -2.54 0.61 0.63
CA GLY A 6 -1.51 1.55 0.19
C GLY A 6 -2.07 2.96 0.22
N ILE A 7 -1.29 3.93 0.69
CA ILE A 7 -1.68 5.34 0.76
C ILE A 7 -0.59 6.16 0.10
N ASP A 8 -0.97 6.94 -0.89
CA ASP A 8 -0.11 7.93 -1.52
C ASP A 8 -0.56 9.34 -1.13
N THR A 9 0.41 10.21 -0.85
CA THR A 9 0.16 11.57 -0.35
C THR A 9 0.56 12.57 -1.42
N GLN A 10 -0.44 13.29 -1.91
CA GLN A 10 -0.30 14.35 -2.90
C GLN A 10 -0.41 15.72 -2.19
N ASP A 11 -0.34 16.83 -2.92
CA ASP A 11 -0.45 18.17 -2.32
C ASP A 11 -1.84 18.46 -1.73
N ASP A 12 -2.90 17.90 -2.30
CA ASP A 12 -4.31 18.26 -2.01
C ASP A 12 -5.21 17.07 -1.68
N ARG A 13 -4.63 15.87 -1.58
CA ARG A 13 -5.40 14.63 -1.37
C ARG A 13 -4.55 13.46 -0.88
N PHE A 14 -5.26 12.46 -0.38
CA PHE A 14 -4.77 11.09 -0.24
C PHE A 14 -5.40 10.19 -1.30
N GLU A 15 -4.58 9.37 -1.94
CA GLU A 15 -5.05 8.26 -2.78
C GLU A 15 -4.85 6.96 -2.02
N ILE A 16 -5.93 6.18 -1.86
CA ILE A 16 -5.93 5.00 -1.01
C ILE A 16 -6.33 3.79 -1.83
N GLU A 17 -5.46 2.80 -1.91
CA GLU A 17 -5.77 1.52 -2.54
C GLU A 17 -5.93 0.43 -1.48
N VAL A 18 -7.10 -0.20 -1.43
CA VAL A 18 -7.37 -1.33 -0.55
C VAL A 18 -7.24 -2.64 -1.32
N ILE A 19 -6.34 -3.50 -0.84
CA ILE A 19 -6.07 -4.80 -1.43
C ILE A 19 -6.55 -5.90 -0.50
N GLY A 20 -7.33 -6.83 -1.04
CA GLY A 20 -7.67 -8.10 -0.40
C GLY A 20 -6.69 -9.19 -0.79
N TRP A 21 -6.25 -9.98 0.18
CA TRP A 21 -5.29 -11.06 -0.03
C TRP A 21 -5.88 -12.42 0.31
N GLY A 22 -5.73 -13.34 -0.62
CA GLY A 22 -6.08 -14.76 -0.52
C GLY A 22 -4.88 -15.61 -0.09
N ARG A 23 -4.97 -16.92 -0.34
CA ARG A 23 -3.83 -17.82 -0.16
C ARG A 23 -2.82 -17.59 -1.27
N ASN A 24 -1.55 -17.88 -1.02
CA ASN A 24 -0.47 -17.81 -2.01
C ASN A 24 -0.37 -16.44 -2.71
N GLU A 25 -0.63 -15.35 -1.98
CA GLU A 25 -0.53 -13.96 -2.48
C GLU A 25 -1.43 -13.63 -3.67
N GLU A 26 -2.45 -14.44 -3.94
CA GLU A 26 -3.55 -14.03 -4.81
C GLU A 26 -4.21 -12.78 -4.22
N SER A 27 -4.48 -11.78 -5.05
CA SER A 27 -4.88 -10.45 -4.60
C SER A 27 -6.00 -9.85 -5.42
N TRP A 28 -6.81 -9.01 -4.78
CA TRP A 28 -7.93 -8.30 -5.38
C TRP A 28 -7.82 -6.82 -5.03
N SER A 29 -7.85 -5.94 -6.04
CA SER A 29 -8.06 -4.51 -5.81
C SER A 29 -9.52 -4.32 -5.41
N ILE A 30 -9.77 -4.04 -4.13
CA ILE A 30 -11.11 -3.98 -3.53
C ILE A 30 -11.72 -2.59 -3.69
N ALA A 31 -10.93 -1.56 -3.42
CA ALA A 31 -11.37 -0.18 -3.49
C ALA A 31 -10.18 0.71 -3.84
N TYR A 32 -10.48 1.81 -4.51
CA TYR A 32 -9.58 2.95 -4.62
C TYR A 32 -10.40 4.19 -4.34
N ASP A 33 -10.02 4.89 -3.29
CA ASP A 33 -10.74 6.05 -2.82
C ASP A 33 -9.79 7.23 -2.70
N VAL A 34 -10.33 8.41 -2.97
CA VAL A 34 -9.61 9.67 -2.85
C VAL A 34 -10.20 10.47 -1.71
N ILE A 35 -9.35 10.94 -0.81
CA ILE A 35 -9.73 11.88 0.25
C ILE A 35 -9.08 13.22 -0.10
N GLU A 36 -9.86 14.11 -0.71
CA GLU A 36 -9.45 15.49 -0.98
C GLU A 36 -9.53 16.36 0.29
N GLY A 37 -8.63 17.33 0.38
CA GLY A 37 -8.65 18.38 1.40
C GLY A 37 -7.30 19.06 1.62
N ASP A 38 -7.30 20.09 2.46
CA ASP A 38 -6.07 20.80 2.84
C ASP A 38 -5.27 20.00 3.88
N LEU A 39 -4.13 19.46 3.44
CA LEU A 39 -3.27 18.60 4.26
C LEU A 39 -2.47 19.35 5.34
N GLU A 40 -2.51 20.70 5.34
CA GLU A 40 -2.04 21.52 6.45
C GLU A 40 -3.05 21.59 7.61
N THR A 41 -4.28 21.12 7.37
CA THR A 41 -5.32 21.00 8.41
C THR A 41 -5.46 19.56 8.89
N ASP A 42 -6.00 19.36 10.09
CA ASP A 42 -6.15 18.03 10.69
C ASP A 42 -7.36 17.23 10.14
N GLU A 43 -8.26 17.88 9.38
CA GLU A 43 -9.51 17.27 8.92
C GLU A 43 -9.28 16.08 7.96
N PRO A 44 -8.45 16.20 6.90
CA PRO A 44 -8.23 15.08 5.98
C PRO A 44 -7.51 13.90 6.65
N TRP A 45 -6.59 14.18 7.57
CA TRP A 45 -5.85 13.16 8.32
C TRP A 45 -6.77 12.37 9.27
N LYS A 46 -7.74 13.05 9.92
CA LYS A 46 -8.78 12.38 10.71
C LYS A 46 -9.68 11.49 9.86
N ARG A 47 -10.10 11.98 8.69
CA ARG A 47 -10.88 11.18 7.73
C ARG A 47 -10.12 9.95 7.25
N LEU A 48 -8.85 10.09 6.91
CA LEU A 48 -7.97 8.97 6.57
C LEU A 48 -7.89 7.96 7.72
N ASP A 49 -7.69 8.40 8.95
CA ASP A 49 -7.62 7.50 10.10
C ASP A 49 -8.94 6.75 10.33
N HIS A 50 -10.08 7.42 10.17
CA HIS A 50 -11.41 6.82 10.25
C HIS A 50 -11.63 5.82 9.13
N TYR A 51 -11.25 6.16 7.90
CA TYR A 51 -11.30 5.26 6.75
C TYR A 51 -10.50 3.98 7.02
N LEU A 52 -9.29 4.08 7.58
CA LEU A 52 -8.47 2.91 7.91
C LEU A 52 -8.99 2.11 9.13
N LYS A 53 -9.86 2.68 9.95
CA LYS A 53 -10.49 2.04 11.12
C LYS A 53 -11.79 1.32 10.78
N GLN A 54 -12.40 1.65 9.64
CA GLN A 54 -13.73 1.15 9.30
C GLN A 54 -13.75 -0.37 9.14
N ILE A 55 -14.95 -0.95 9.27
CA ILE A 55 -15.20 -2.37 9.03
C ILE A 55 -15.68 -2.55 7.59
N TRP A 56 -14.86 -3.23 6.80
CA TRP A 56 -15.16 -3.65 5.45
C TRP A 56 -16.03 -4.89 5.49
N ARG A 57 -17.14 -4.92 4.76
CA ARG A 57 -18.05 -6.06 4.75
C ARG A 57 -18.06 -6.72 3.38
N ARG A 58 -17.87 -8.04 3.39
CA ARG A 58 -18.13 -8.88 2.22
C ARG A 58 -19.64 -9.10 2.07
N ALA A 59 -20.07 -9.54 0.89
CA ALA A 59 -21.47 -9.85 0.58
C ALA A 59 -22.14 -10.84 1.57
N ASP A 60 -21.36 -11.74 2.19
CA ASP A 60 -21.83 -12.67 3.22
C ASP A 60 -21.96 -12.05 4.63
N GLY A 61 -21.73 -10.74 4.76
CA GLY A 61 -21.80 -9.98 6.00
C GLY A 61 -20.54 -10.04 6.87
N ARG A 62 -19.54 -10.85 6.51
CA ARG A 62 -18.29 -10.97 7.26
C ARG A 62 -17.52 -9.65 7.27
N GLY A 63 -17.19 -9.19 8.47
CA GLY A 63 -16.38 -7.99 8.70
C GLY A 63 -14.89 -8.25 8.56
N PHE A 64 -14.19 -7.30 7.96
CA PHE A 64 -12.75 -7.22 7.81
C PHE A 64 -12.28 -5.83 8.22
N THR A 65 -11.07 -5.76 8.77
CA THR A 65 -10.38 -4.49 9.04
C THR A 65 -9.10 -4.45 8.22
N ILE A 66 -8.62 -3.24 7.91
CA ILE A 66 -7.28 -3.08 7.35
C ILE A 66 -6.27 -3.59 8.39
N MET A 67 -5.57 -4.68 8.07
CA MET A 67 -4.62 -5.32 8.98
C MET A 67 -3.26 -4.66 9.01
N ALA A 68 -2.92 -3.95 7.94
CA ALA A 68 -1.70 -3.16 7.80
C ALA A 68 -1.89 -2.14 6.68
N ALA A 69 -1.19 -1.01 6.79
CA ALA A 69 -1.14 -0.01 5.73
C ALA A 69 0.28 0.53 5.56
N CYS A 70 0.64 0.86 4.32
CA CYS A 70 1.86 1.58 4.00
C CYS A 70 1.50 2.94 3.42
N MET A 71 2.11 4.01 3.94
CA MET A 71 1.95 5.37 3.45
C MET A 71 3.27 5.85 2.87
N ASP A 72 3.29 6.24 1.59
CA ASP A 72 4.52 6.75 0.98
C ASP A 72 4.91 8.09 1.60
N SER A 73 6.15 8.16 2.06
CA SER A 73 6.75 9.38 2.59
C SER A 73 7.77 9.98 1.62
N GLY A 74 7.93 9.39 0.43
CA GLY A 74 8.81 9.87 -0.62
C GLY A 74 8.29 11.12 -1.34
N GLY A 75 6.98 11.35 -1.29
CA GLY A 75 6.30 12.51 -1.88
C GLY A 75 6.12 13.69 -0.93
N HIS A 76 4.90 14.23 -0.92
CA HIS A 76 4.53 15.47 -0.22
C HIS A 76 4.28 15.25 1.28
N HIS A 77 4.29 16.33 2.07
CA HIS A 77 3.96 16.32 3.51
C HIS A 77 4.73 15.27 4.35
N THR A 78 6.00 15.02 4.02
CA THR A 78 6.83 13.94 4.62
C THR A 78 6.80 13.92 6.16
N GLN A 79 6.87 15.09 6.81
CA GLN A 79 6.90 15.18 8.26
C GLN A 79 5.54 14.79 8.86
N GLN A 80 4.42 15.27 8.30
CA GLN A 80 3.09 14.88 8.72
C GLN A 80 2.84 13.37 8.53
N VAL A 81 3.30 12.79 7.40
CA VAL A 81 3.23 11.32 7.15
C VAL A 81 3.94 10.53 8.25
N TYR A 82 5.12 11.00 8.68
CA TYR A 82 5.89 10.38 9.76
C TYR A 82 5.14 10.44 11.09
N GLU A 83 4.60 11.59 11.44
CA GLU A 83 3.84 11.78 12.68
C GLU A 83 2.57 10.93 12.70
N PHE A 84 1.82 10.93 11.59
CA PHE A 84 0.62 10.11 11.41
C PHE A 84 0.92 8.62 11.60
N SER A 85 1.97 8.13 10.93
CA SER A 85 2.36 6.72 10.98
C SER A 85 2.93 6.33 12.33
N LYS A 86 3.78 7.17 12.94
CA LYS A 86 4.40 6.93 14.25
C LYS A 86 3.35 6.74 15.34
N ALA A 87 2.31 7.58 15.36
CA ALA A 87 1.20 7.46 16.29
C ALA A 87 0.40 6.16 16.12
N ARG A 88 0.53 5.47 14.97
CA ARG A 88 -0.30 4.34 14.55
C ARG A 88 0.49 3.05 14.29
N ILE A 89 1.75 2.98 14.71
CA ILE A 89 2.59 1.76 14.57
C ILE A 89 1.91 0.53 15.19
N GLY A 90 1.19 0.68 16.31
CA GLY A 90 0.44 -0.41 16.95
C GLY A 90 -0.64 -1.02 16.06
N ARG A 91 -1.17 -0.27 15.09
CA ARG A 91 -2.11 -0.72 14.05
C ARG A 91 -1.42 -1.15 12.76
N ARG A 92 -0.09 -1.27 12.75
CA ARG A 92 0.71 -1.66 11.58
C ARG A 92 0.53 -0.70 10.39
N ILE A 93 0.48 0.60 10.70
CA ILE A 93 0.51 1.66 9.71
C ILE A 93 1.94 2.20 9.68
N TRP A 94 2.60 2.08 8.54
CA TRP A 94 4.01 2.41 8.40
C TRP A 94 4.23 3.45 7.31
N ALA A 95 5.06 4.46 7.62
CA ALA A 95 5.65 5.29 6.59
C ALA A 95 6.69 4.44 5.86
N ILE A 96 6.62 4.42 4.53
CA ILE A 96 7.56 3.72 3.66
C ILE A 96 8.30 4.73 2.80
N LYS A 97 9.50 4.36 2.35
CA LYS A 97 10.24 5.11 1.35
C LYS A 97 10.95 4.14 0.42
N GLY A 98 10.92 4.42 -0.88
CA GLY A 98 11.71 3.65 -1.85
C GLY A 98 13.21 3.80 -1.63
N GLU A 99 13.95 2.69 -1.68
CA GLU A 99 15.41 2.71 -1.74
C GLU A 99 15.88 3.40 -3.02
N SER A 100 16.75 4.41 -2.87
CA SER A 100 17.51 4.99 -3.99
C SER A 100 18.67 4.06 -4.38
N ALA A 101 18.35 2.91 -4.98
CA ALA A 101 19.34 1.90 -5.34
C ALA A 101 20.26 2.42 -6.47
N ARG A 102 21.57 2.50 -6.22
CA ARG A 102 22.59 2.75 -7.24
C ARG A 102 23.10 1.43 -7.84
N GLY A 103 23.30 1.39 -9.16
CA GLY A 103 23.94 0.26 -9.84
C GLY A 103 23.09 -1.01 -9.96
N GLY A 104 21.75 -0.89 -10.01
CA GLY A 104 20.86 -2.02 -10.31
C GLY A 104 20.64 -3.02 -9.17
N LYS A 105 21.21 -2.78 -7.98
CA LYS A 105 21.05 -3.65 -6.80
C LYS A 105 19.58 -3.91 -6.49
N ARG A 106 19.26 -5.17 -6.19
CA ARG A 106 17.93 -5.64 -5.78
C ARG A 106 17.94 -5.95 -4.29
N SER A 107 17.68 -4.94 -3.46
CA SER A 107 17.38 -5.19 -2.04
C SER A 107 16.01 -5.86 -1.90
N PRO A 108 15.77 -6.66 -0.85
CA PRO A 108 14.46 -7.26 -0.60
C PRO A 108 13.36 -6.20 -0.54
N VAL A 109 12.14 -6.55 -0.98
CA VAL A 109 10.98 -5.65 -0.97
C VAL A 109 10.75 -5.08 0.42
N TRP A 110 10.71 -5.94 1.43
CA TRP A 110 10.59 -5.57 2.83
C TRP A 110 11.89 -5.83 3.58
N PRO A 111 12.33 -4.93 4.49
CA PRO A 111 13.53 -5.15 5.28
C PRO A 111 13.48 -6.46 6.07
N THR A 112 14.51 -7.28 5.90
CA THR A 112 14.64 -8.57 6.61
C THR A 112 15.20 -8.42 8.02
N LYS A 113 15.88 -7.29 8.31
CA LYS A 113 16.46 -7.02 9.63
C LYS A 113 15.40 -6.43 10.56
N LYS A 114 15.15 -7.13 11.67
CA LYS A 114 14.29 -6.62 12.75
C LYS A 114 14.96 -5.41 13.42
N PRO A 115 14.23 -4.30 13.66
CA PRO A 115 14.75 -3.18 14.44
C PRO A 115 15.14 -3.62 15.86
N THR A 116 16.32 -3.22 16.34
CA THR A 116 16.79 -3.47 17.71
C THR A 116 16.38 -2.32 18.64
N SER A 117 16.40 -2.48 19.97
CA SER A 117 16.04 -1.37 20.89
C SER A 117 16.89 -0.11 20.66
N ARG A 118 18.16 -0.29 20.23
CA ARG A 118 19.09 0.78 19.89
C ARG A 118 18.72 1.55 18.62
N THR A 119 17.97 0.93 17.70
CA THR A 119 17.46 1.58 16.48
C THR A 119 16.02 2.06 16.61
N LYS A 120 15.33 1.75 17.72
CA LYS A 120 13.94 2.18 18.00
C LYS A 120 13.83 3.64 18.46
N SER A 121 14.93 4.26 18.89
CA SER A 121 14.92 5.61 19.50
C SER A 121 14.57 6.74 18.52
N SER A 122 14.66 6.49 17.21
CA SER A 122 14.20 7.40 16.14
C SER A 122 13.20 6.69 15.26
N PHE A 123 12.08 7.35 14.96
CA PHE A 123 11.18 6.89 13.90
C PHE A 123 11.92 7.00 12.57
N LYS A 124 11.96 5.91 11.81
CA LYS A 124 12.53 5.89 10.46
C LYS A 124 11.51 5.23 9.53
N PRO A 125 11.29 5.79 8.32
CA PRO A 125 10.48 5.10 7.33
C PRO A 125 11.09 3.74 7.00
N ILE A 126 10.22 2.80 6.65
CA ILE A 126 10.64 1.48 6.19
C ILE A 126 11.14 1.63 4.75
N ILE A 127 12.42 1.32 4.55
CA ILE A 127 13.04 1.43 3.23
C ILE A 127 12.68 0.19 2.42
N LEU A 128 12.01 0.38 1.29
CA LEU A 128 11.57 -0.71 0.41
C LEU A 128 12.53 -0.90 -0.76
N GLY A 129 12.85 -2.16 -1.07
CA GLY A 129 13.58 -2.52 -2.30
C GLY A 129 12.70 -2.35 -3.53
N VAL A 130 12.62 -1.12 -4.06
CA VAL A 130 11.68 -0.75 -5.14
C VAL A 130 11.87 -1.63 -6.38
N ASN A 131 13.12 -1.84 -6.80
CA ASN A 131 13.42 -2.63 -7.98
C ASN A 131 12.89 -4.08 -7.87
N ALA A 132 13.06 -4.73 -6.71
CA ALA A 132 12.55 -6.08 -6.49
C ALA A 132 11.00 -6.10 -6.42
N ALA A 133 10.40 -5.02 -5.89
CA ALA A 133 8.95 -4.87 -5.85
C ALA A 133 8.38 -4.76 -7.28
N LYS A 134 8.99 -3.92 -8.13
CA LYS A 134 8.65 -3.78 -9.55
C LYS A 134 8.76 -5.11 -10.29
N ASP A 135 9.88 -5.82 -10.12
CA ASP A 135 10.09 -7.12 -10.77
C ASP A 135 9.00 -8.13 -10.36
N THR A 136 8.60 -8.12 -9.08
CA THR A 136 7.53 -8.97 -8.55
C THR A 136 6.17 -8.62 -9.17
N VAL A 137 5.77 -7.35 -9.13
CA VAL A 137 4.49 -6.89 -9.71
C VAL A 137 4.45 -7.16 -11.20
N ARG A 138 5.53 -6.85 -11.93
CA ARG A 138 5.63 -7.13 -13.36
C ARG A 138 5.50 -8.63 -13.65
N GLY A 139 6.16 -9.49 -12.88
CA GLY A 139 6.04 -10.94 -13.02
C GLY A 139 4.60 -11.43 -12.84
N ARG A 140 3.88 -10.86 -11.86
CA ARG A 140 2.46 -11.19 -11.59
C ARG A 140 1.52 -10.74 -12.70
N LEU A 141 1.78 -9.57 -13.31
CA LEU A 141 0.99 -9.06 -14.43
C LEU A 141 1.09 -9.93 -15.70
N HIS A 142 2.10 -10.82 -15.81
CA HIS A 142 2.21 -11.78 -16.92
C HIS A 142 1.51 -13.12 -16.64
N ILE A 143 0.91 -13.30 -15.46
CA ILE A 143 0.16 -14.52 -15.14
C ILE A 143 -1.17 -14.49 -15.92
N ASN A 144 -1.46 -15.58 -16.63
CA ASN A 144 -2.71 -15.69 -17.37
C ASN A 144 -3.93 -15.68 -16.44
N PRO A 145 -5.06 -15.05 -16.85
CA PRO A 145 -6.29 -15.07 -16.07
C PRO A 145 -6.74 -16.49 -15.72
N PRO A 146 -7.03 -16.79 -14.44
CA PRO A 146 -7.61 -18.08 -14.07
C PRO A 146 -9.03 -18.20 -14.61
N ARG A 147 -9.54 -19.43 -14.68
CA ARG A 147 -10.97 -19.62 -14.90
C ARG A 147 -11.75 -19.13 -13.68
N PRO A 148 -13.00 -18.66 -13.86
CA PRO A 148 -13.83 -18.23 -12.74
C PRO A 148 -13.92 -19.30 -11.64
N GLY A 149 -13.57 -18.93 -10.41
CA GLY A 149 -13.59 -19.82 -9.24
C GLY A 149 -12.34 -20.67 -9.04
N GLU A 150 -11.39 -20.67 -9.96
CA GLU A 150 -10.08 -21.30 -9.77
C GLU A 150 -9.14 -20.35 -9.04
N ALA A 151 -8.41 -20.87 -8.04
CA ALA A 151 -7.39 -20.10 -7.36
C ALA A 151 -6.13 -19.99 -8.23
N ALA A 152 -5.59 -18.78 -8.38
CA ALA A 152 -4.31 -18.57 -9.04
C ALA A 152 -3.31 -17.91 -8.10
N ALA A 153 -2.24 -18.63 -7.75
CA ALA A 153 -1.18 -18.12 -6.92
C ALA A 153 -0.58 -16.84 -7.53
N SER A 154 -0.44 -15.81 -6.69
CA SER A 154 0.12 -14.50 -7.04
C SER A 154 -0.63 -13.71 -8.12
N TYR A 155 -1.80 -14.18 -8.60
CA TYR A 155 -2.58 -13.44 -9.59
C TYR A 155 -3.21 -12.18 -8.98
N MET A 156 -3.29 -11.12 -9.78
CA MET A 156 -3.83 -9.82 -9.40
C MET A 156 -5.15 -9.59 -10.12
N HIS A 157 -6.24 -9.66 -9.36
CA HIS A 157 -7.59 -9.40 -9.85
C HIS A 157 -7.89 -7.89 -9.77
N PHE A 158 -8.24 -7.31 -10.92
CA PHE A 158 -8.66 -5.92 -11.03
C PHE A 158 -10.15 -5.83 -11.36
N PRO A 159 -10.91 -4.91 -10.74
CA PRO A 159 -12.27 -4.60 -11.14
C PRO A 159 -12.36 -4.18 -12.61
N ALA A 160 -13.44 -4.58 -13.29
CA ALA A 160 -13.62 -4.30 -14.72
C ALA A 160 -13.89 -2.81 -15.03
N ASP A 161 -14.29 -2.04 -14.02
CA ASP A 161 -14.55 -0.60 -14.07
C ASP A 161 -13.30 0.25 -13.79
N ARG A 162 -12.13 -0.36 -13.60
CA ARG A 162 -10.86 0.36 -13.52
C ARG A 162 -10.58 1.08 -14.82
N ASP A 163 -10.33 2.39 -14.73
CA ASP A 163 -10.06 3.22 -15.89
C ASP A 163 -8.65 3.01 -16.45
N LEU A 164 -8.43 3.53 -17.65
CA LEU A 164 -7.11 3.45 -18.30
C LEU A 164 -6.04 4.27 -17.58
N ASN A 165 -6.41 5.29 -16.81
CA ASN A 165 -5.45 6.10 -16.05
C ASN A 165 -4.81 5.28 -14.93
N TYR A 166 -5.60 4.48 -14.21
CA TYR A 166 -5.10 3.55 -13.20
C TYR A 166 -4.01 2.62 -13.77
N PHE A 167 -4.29 2.00 -14.93
CA PHE A 167 -3.30 1.13 -15.57
C PHE A 167 -2.11 1.89 -16.13
N SER A 168 -2.31 3.13 -16.57
CA SER A 168 -1.22 3.99 -17.03
C SER A 168 -0.27 4.33 -15.88
N GLN A 169 -0.79 4.62 -14.69
CA GLN A 169 0.01 4.84 -13.48
C GLN A 169 0.71 3.56 -13.03
N LEU A 170 0.02 2.41 -13.02
CA LEU A 170 0.59 1.11 -12.69
C LEU A 170 1.79 0.74 -13.60
N LEU A 171 1.77 1.22 -14.85
CA LEU A 171 2.79 0.97 -15.86
C LEU A 171 3.72 2.18 -16.11
N ALA A 172 3.59 3.26 -15.34
CA ALA A 172 4.26 4.53 -15.60
C ALA A 172 5.79 4.45 -15.44
N GLU A 173 6.29 3.48 -14.69
CA GLU A 173 7.71 3.36 -14.42
C GLU A 173 8.47 2.73 -15.59
N ARG A 174 9.24 3.57 -16.30
CA ARG A 174 10.26 3.12 -17.24
C ARG A 174 11.47 2.59 -16.46
N SER A 175 11.77 1.31 -16.66
CA SER A 175 12.97 0.61 -16.14
C SER A 175 14.26 1.21 -16.61
#